data_AF-A0A432E016-F1
#
_entry.id   AF-A0A432E016-F1
#
_cell.length_a   1.000
_cell.length_b   1.000
_cell.length_c   1.000
_cell.angle_alpha   90.00
_cell.angle_beta   90.00
_cell.angle_gamma   90.00
#
_symmetry.space_group_name_H-M   'P 1'
#
loop_
_entity.id
_entity.type
_entity.pdbx_description
1 polymer ?
#
loop_
_entity_poly.entity_id
_entity_poly.type
_entity_poly.pdbx_seq_one_letter_code
_entity_poly.pdbx_strand_id
1 'polypeptide(L)'
;MSTSWNTIGNSGTTATASTLGTDISKGNYLGTTDGQSLVLATQKNVKAILDVNGTLQGGNSNDATGAYAAFSWGSNNATNAVSSNVAIGRNNTATANNANFPSLAIGANNSATNGAKIIGNSNTATGANHFVFGNSNTVTGVTGLTLGNSHINKGGIAIGGGNTVDPNSFALGSASVAVGGKAFVAGFSGTANPGQSVYANGTHIFFSENNAATADVGVNMVPNSTNFADLEVSKAILIKASTRPACNAANAGTIVYELSGTTGSFVGCKQTGPNAADFAWQTL
;
A
#
# COMPACT_ATOMS: atom_id res chain seq x y z
N MET A 1 0.82 -49.89 32.34
CA MET A 1 0.57 -48.87 31.29
C MET A 1 -0.68 -48.09 31.67
N SER A 2 -0.54 -46.79 31.90
CA SER A 2 -1.57 -45.82 31.49
C SER A 2 -0.78 -44.76 30.73
N THR A 3 -0.76 -44.92 29.42
CA THR A 3 -0.02 -44.11 28.43
C THR A 3 -0.87 -42.91 27.97
N SER A 4 -1.72 -42.39 28.85
CA SER A 4 -2.69 -41.36 28.50
C SER A 4 -2.39 -40.07 29.26
N TRP A 5 -2.53 -38.96 28.55
CA TRP A 5 -2.37 -37.60 29.06
C TRP A 5 -3.28 -37.41 30.28
N ASN A 6 -2.84 -36.61 31.27
CA ASN A 6 -3.72 -36.25 32.38
C ASN A 6 -4.86 -35.37 31.84
N THR A 7 -6.07 -35.92 31.75
CA THR A 7 -7.28 -35.25 31.23
C THR A 7 -8.14 -34.64 32.32
N ILE A 8 -7.73 -34.74 33.59
CA ILE A 8 -8.49 -34.22 34.73
C ILE A 8 -7.83 -32.91 35.17
N GLY A 9 -8.53 -31.80 34.95
CA GLY A 9 -8.09 -30.47 35.41
C GLY A 9 -7.97 -30.39 36.94
N ASN A 10 -7.29 -29.36 37.44
CA ASN A 10 -7.19 -29.13 38.88
C ASN A 10 -8.61 -28.98 39.48
N SER A 11 -8.93 -29.76 40.50
CA SER A 11 -10.20 -29.63 41.25
C SER A 11 -10.01 -28.70 42.46
N GLY A 12 -10.63 -27.52 42.45
CA GLY A 12 -10.65 -26.58 43.58
C GLY A 12 -10.97 -25.13 43.20
N THR A 13 -11.83 -24.48 44.00
CA THR A 13 -12.37 -23.09 43.94
C THR A 13 -12.47 -22.40 42.57
N THR A 14 -13.72 -22.25 42.15
CA THR A 14 -14.30 -21.43 41.08
C THR A 14 -13.70 -20.03 40.97
N ALA A 15 -13.15 -19.71 39.81
CA ALA A 15 -12.85 -18.34 39.39
C ALA A 15 -13.96 -17.77 38.49
N THR A 16 -15.22 -17.80 38.94
CA THR A 16 -16.35 -17.27 38.14
C THR A 16 -16.55 -15.75 38.23
N ALA A 17 -15.70 -15.04 38.97
CA ALA A 17 -15.67 -13.56 38.99
C ALA A 17 -14.36 -12.98 39.56
N SER A 18 -13.25 -13.73 39.52
CA SER A 18 -12.05 -13.33 40.26
C SER A 18 -11.20 -12.35 39.46
N THR A 19 -11.16 -11.10 39.89
CA THR A 19 -9.84 -10.47 40.05
C THR A 19 -8.97 -11.48 40.79
N LEU A 20 -7.81 -11.86 40.26
CA LEU A 20 -6.87 -12.73 40.96
C LEU A 20 -6.76 -12.24 42.41
N GLY A 21 -7.28 -13.02 43.37
CA GLY A 21 -7.58 -12.51 44.72
C GLY A 21 -6.34 -12.00 45.46
N THR A 22 -5.17 -12.52 45.10
CA THR A 22 -3.84 -12.05 45.51
C THR A 22 -2.92 -12.02 44.29
N ASP A 23 -1.92 -11.12 44.29
CA ASP A 23 -0.91 -11.12 43.23
C ASP A 23 -0.19 -12.47 43.19
N ILE A 24 0.03 -13.03 41.99
CA ILE A 24 1.04 -14.07 41.80
C ILE A 24 2.40 -13.43 42.13
N SER A 25 2.80 -13.53 43.39
CA SER A 25 3.96 -12.83 43.96
C SER A 25 5.30 -13.44 43.54
N LYS A 26 5.27 -14.65 42.96
CA LYS A 26 6.44 -15.33 42.37
C LYS A 26 6.03 -16.16 41.15
N GLY A 27 6.68 -15.93 40.01
CA GLY A 27 6.55 -16.75 38.80
C GLY A 27 5.30 -16.49 37.96
N ASN A 28 4.92 -17.49 37.15
CA ASN A 28 3.73 -17.48 36.29
C ASN A 28 2.80 -18.62 36.71
N TYR A 29 1.49 -18.44 36.50
CA TYR A 29 0.48 -19.47 36.69
C TYR A 29 0.17 -20.15 35.35
N LEU A 30 0.13 -21.48 35.36
CA LEU A 30 -0.39 -22.35 34.30
C LEU A 30 -1.37 -23.32 34.95
N GLY A 31 -2.65 -23.24 34.61
CA GLY A 31 -3.66 -24.13 35.21
C GLY A 31 -5.01 -24.03 34.52
N THR A 32 -5.99 -24.80 34.98
CA THR A 32 -7.34 -24.84 34.41
C THR A 32 -8.32 -24.05 35.27
N THR A 33 -9.26 -23.33 34.65
CA THR A 33 -10.49 -22.86 35.34
C THR A 33 -11.58 -23.93 35.30
N ASP A 34 -12.65 -23.75 36.05
CA ASP A 34 -13.77 -24.70 36.18
C ASP A 34 -14.51 -24.98 34.86
N GLY A 35 -14.32 -24.12 33.86
CA GLY A 35 -14.72 -24.37 32.47
C GLY A 35 -13.66 -25.13 31.66
N GLN A 36 -12.73 -25.86 32.28
CA GLN A 36 -11.62 -26.61 31.69
C GLN A 36 -10.74 -25.83 30.69
N SER A 37 -10.74 -24.51 30.76
CA SER A 37 -9.90 -23.69 29.89
C SER A 37 -8.49 -23.58 30.48
N LEU A 38 -7.44 -23.81 29.68
CA LEU A 38 -6.05 -23.67 30.14
C LEU A 38 -5.68 -22.18 30.18
N VAL A 39 -5.40 -21.67 31.37
CA VAL A 39 -5.08 -20.27 31.64
C VAL A 39 -3.59 -20.10 31.90
N LEU A 40 -3.00 -19.09 31.25
CA LEU A 40 -1.69 -18.54 31.54
C LEU A 40 -1.87 -17.17 32.21
N ALA A 41 -1.31 -16.96 33.39
CA ALA A 41 -1.41 -15.68 34.11
C ALA A 41 -0.11 -15.25 34.79
N THR A 42 0.09 -13.94 34.94
CA THR A 42 1.21 -13.32 35.67
C THR A 42 0.67 -12.17 36.52
N GLN A 43 1.11 -12.07 37.78
CA GLN A 43 0.55 -11.13 38.78
C GLN A 43 -0.98 -11.27 38.89
N LYS A 44 -1.76 -10.22 38.60
CA LYS A 44 -3.23 -10.23 38.52
C LYS A 44 -3.78 -10.26 37.09
N ASN A 45 -2.95 -10.58 36.11
CA ASN A 45 -3.32 -10.49 34.70
C ASN A 45 -3.31 -11.87 34.04
N VAL A 46 -4.48 -12.30 33.54
CA VAL A 46 -4.57 -13.38 32.55
C VAL A 46 -3.86 -12.90 31.28
N LYS A 47 -3.05 -13.78 30.69
CA LYS A 47 -2.27 -13.55 29.47
C LYS A 47 -2.78 -14.36 28.30
N ALA A 48 -3.26 -15.58 28.56
CA ALA A 48 -3.96 -16.39 27.56
C ALA A 48 -4.87 -17.44 28.21
N ILE A 49 -5.89 -17.86 27.46
CA ILE A 49 -6.89 -18.88 27.78
C ILE A 49 -7.05 -19.77 26.55
N LEU A 50 -6.76 -21.07 26.64
CA LEU A 50 -7.23 -22.05 25.66
C LEU A 50 -8.58 -22.55 26.13
N ASP A 51 -9.67 -22.18 25.45
CA ASP A 51 -11.01 -22.61 25.84
C ASP A 51 -11.31 -24.07 25.47
N VAL A 52 -12.43 -24.59 25.95
CA VAL A 52 -12.88 -25.97 25.71
C VAL A 52 -13.21 -26.28 24.25
N ASN A 53 -13.36 -25.27 23.42
CA ASN A 53 -13.57 -25.42 21.99
C ASN A 53 -12.23 -25.40 21.21
N GLY A 54 -11.10 -25.28 21.91
CA GLY A 54 -9.76 -25.26 21.33
C GLY A 54 -9.29 -23.88 20.87
N THR A 55 -9.97 -22.79 21.29
CA THR A 55 -9.57 -21.43 20.92
C THR A 55 -8.57 -20.87 21.92
N LEU A 56 -7.36 -20.53 21.47
CA LEU A 56 -6.38 -19.80 22.28
C LEU A 56 -6.66 -18.29 22.19
N GLN A 57 -7.25 -17.75 23.24
CA GLN A 57 -7.50 -16.32 23.45
C GLN A 57 -6.30 -15.74 24.22
N GLY A 58 -5.76 -14.58 23.85
CA GLY A 58 -4.61 -13.96 24.52
C GLY A 58 -4.74 -12.44 24.60
N GLY A 59 -4.15 -11.81 25.62
CA GLY A 59 -4.20 -10.35 25.82
C GLY A 59 -4.09 -9.94 27.30
N ASN A 60 -3.94 -8.64 27.57
CA ASN A 60 -4.10 -8.08 28.93
C ASN A 60 -5.59 -7.74 29.15
N SER A 61 -6.12 -7.94 30.35
CA SER A 61 -7.43 -7.38 30.71
C SER A 61 -7.36 -5.84 30.73
N ASN A 62 -8.34 -5.16 30.13
CA ASN A 62 -8.39 -3.70 29.97
C ASN A 62 -8.64 -2.93 31.29
N ASP A 63 -8.94 -3.63 32.39
CA ASP A 63 -9.33 -3.02 33.68
C ASP A 63 -8.18 -2.88 34.69
N ALA A 64 -6.95 -3.21 34.32
CA ALA A 64 -5.76 -3.00 35.15
C ALA A 64 -4.84 -1.95 34.53
N THR A 65 -4.37 -1.00 35.33
CA THR A 65 -3.36 0.03 35.02
C THR A 65 -1.95 -0.56 34.78
N GLY A 66 -1.86 -1.65 34.02
CA GLY A 66 -0.62 -2.36 33.68
C GLY A 66 -0.11 -2.05 32.27
N ALA A 67 1.17 -2.35 32.03
CA ALA A 67 1.80 -2.21 30.71
C ALA A 67 1.05 -3.01 29.62
N TYR A 68 1.12 -2.54 28.36
CA TYR A 68 0.52 -3.21 27.21
C TYR A 68 1.02 -4.67 27.08
N ALA A 69 0.20 -5.56 26.55
CA ALA A 69 0.59 -6.96 26.30
C ALA A 69 1.10 -7.14 24.87
N ALA A 70 2.33 -7.64 24.73
CA ALA A 70 2.87 -8.05 23.44
C ALA A 70 2.65 -9.55 23.19
N PHE A 71 2.45 -9.95 21.93
CA PHE A 71 2.30 -11.35 21.52
C PHE A 71 3.46 -11.75 20.61
N SER A 72 4.08 -12.88 20.90
CA SER A 72 5.18 -13.43 20.12
C SER A 72 4.99 -14.94 19.93
N TRP A 73 4.93 -15.40 18.69
CA TRP A 73 4.70 -16.82 18.37
C TRP A 73 5.65 -17.33 17.28
N GLY A 74 6.26 -18.49 17.49
CA GLY A 74 7.28 -19.07 16.61
C GLY A 74 8.68 -18.95 17.22
N SER A 75 9.73 -18.79 16.41
CA SER A 75 11.13 -18.88 16.86
C SER A 75 11.90 -17.56 16.74
N ASN A 76 12.68 -17.22 17.78
CA ASN A 76 13.59 -16.07 17.82
C ASN A 76 12.93 -14.72 17.47
N ASN A 77 11.67 -14.54 17.83
CA ASN A 77 10.98 -13.26 17.66
C ASN A 77 11.26 -12.35 18.87
N ALA A 78 11.40 -11.05 18.61
CA ALA A 78 11.60 -10.02 19.63
C ALA A 78 10.44 -9.02 19.62
N THR A 79 9.92 -8.71 20.81
CA THR A 79 8.88 -7.69 21.02
C THR A 79 9.18 -6.86 22.27
N ASN A 80 8.50 -5.71 22.42
CA ASN A 80 8.48 -4.95 23.67
C ASN A 80 7.04 -4.69 24.13
N ALA A 81 6.86 -4.30 25.39
CA ALA A 81 5.55 -4.04 26.03
C ALA A 81 5.18 -2.54 26.06
N VAL A 82 5.82 -1.71 25.23
CA VAL A 82 5.53 -0.26 25.12
C VAL A 82 4.17 -0.01 24.43
N SER A 83 3.73 -0.97 23.61
CA SER A 83 2.39 -1.06 23.02
C SER A 83 2.03 -2.55 22.90
N SER A 84 0.85 -2.87 22.37
CA SER A 84 0.39 -4.24 22.13
C SER A 84 0.97 -4.81 20.84
N ASN A 85 2.30 -4.94 20.77
CA ASN A 85 3.02 -5.39 19.58
C ASN A 85 2.83 -6.89 19.30
N VAL A 86 2.89 -7.28 18.02
CA VAL A 86 2.67 -8.67 17.58
C VAL A 86 3.80 -9.13 16.66
N ALA A 87 4.45 -10.24 16.99
CA ALA A 87 5.44 -10.91 16.14
C ALA A 87 5.10 -12.39 15.93
N ILE A 88 4.93 -12.84 14.68
CA ILE A 88 4.55 -14.22 14.35
C ILE A 88 5.48 -14.79 13.29
N GLY A 89 6.03 -15.98 13.53
CA GLY A 89 6.91 -16.70 12.60
C GLY A 89 8.35 -16.79 13.12
N ARG A 90 9.35 -16.50 12.29
CA ARG A 90 10.78 -16.69 12.64
C ARG A 90 11.61 -15.41 12.54
N ASN A 91 12.43 -15.11 13.54
CA ASN A 91 13.39 -13.99 13.52
C ASN A 91 12.74 -12.63 13.25
N ASN A 92 11.53 -12.39 13.74
CA ASN A 92 10.86 -11.10 13.56
C ASN A 92 11.13 -10.17 14.76
N THR A 93 11.21 -8.88 14.51
CA THR A 93 11.20 -7.82 15.54
C THR A 93 9.94 -6.97 15.36
N ALA A 94 9.16 -6.79 16.43
CA ALA A 94 8.01 -5.89 16.47
C ALA A 94 8.07 -5.00 17.72
N THR A 95 8.49 -3.73 17.57
CA THR A 95 8.71 -2.81 18.70
C THR A 95 8.10 -1.44 18.46
N ALA A 96 7.42 -0.91 19.47
CA ALA A 96 6.89 0.45 19.47
C ALA A 96 7.66 1.33 20.46
N ASN A 97 7.59 2.65 20.25
CA ASN A 97 8.12 3.67 21.17
C ASN A 97 6.99 4.47 21.87
N ASN A 98 5.73 4.24 21.48
CA ASN A 98 4.55 4.87 22.06
C ASN A 98 3.39 3.86 22.16
N ALA A 99 2.56 4.04 23.18
CA ALA A 99 1.32 3.32 23.49
C ALA A 99 0.40 3.05 22.28
N ASN A 100 0.16 4.08 21.46
CA ASN A 100 -0.96 4.09 20.51
C ASN A 100 -0.64 3.48 19.14
N PHE A 101 0.61 3.06 18.92
CA PHE A 101 1.06 2.58 17.62
C PHE A 101 1.74 1.21 17.76
N PRO A 102 0.94 0.14 17.93
CA PRO A 102 1.49 -1.21 17.98
C PRO A 102 2.17 -1.55 16.65
N SER A 103 3.26 -2.28 16.74
CA SER A 103 3.98 -2.84 15.61
C SER A 103 3.49 -4.26 15.34
N LEU A 104 3.51 -4.63 14.06
CA LEU A 104 3.16 -5.97 13.60
C LEU A 104 4.27 -6.50 12.70
N ALA A 105 4.74 -7.72 12.95
CA ALA A 105 5.67 -8.42 12.09
C ALA A 105 5.24 -9.88 11.93
N ILE A 106 4.77 -10.26 10.74
CA ILE A 106 4.37 -11.64 10.41
C ILE A 106 5.26 -12.19 9.29
N GLY A 107 5.77 -13.40 9.48
CA GLY A 107 6.55 -14.14 8.49
C GLY A 107 7.97 -14.42 8.97
N ALA A 108 8.98 -14.08 8.18
CA ALA A 108 10.37 -14.40 8.53
C ALA A 108 11.34 -13.22 8.35
N ASN A 109 12.24 -13.03 9.33
CA ASN A 109 13.30 -12.02 9.27
C ASN A 109 12.79 -10.58 9.07
N ASN A 110 11.61 -10.23 9.58
CA ASN A 110 11.09 -8.86 9.47
C ASN A 110 11.53 -8.00 10.67
N SER A 111 11.79 -6.72 10.44
CA SER A 111 12.06 -5.73 11.47
C SER A 111 11.07 -4.58 11.38
N ALA A 112 9.99 -4.65 12.17
CA ALA A 112 8.94 -3.64 12.29
C ALA A 112 9.15 -2.81 13.56
N THR A 113 9.69 -1.60 13.41
CA THR A 113 10.02 -0.72 14.56
C THR A 113 9.18 0.56 14.55
N ASN A 114 9.08 1.22 15.70
CA ASN A 114 8.33 2.47 15.88
C ASN A 114 6.88 2.38 15.38
N GLY A 115 6.23 1.23 15.56
CA GLY A 115 4.85 1.03 15.17
C GLY A 115 4.62 0.62 13.72
N ALA A 116 5.62 0.18 12.96
CA ALA A 116 5.43 -0.28 11.58
C ALA A 116 4.65 -1.61 11.50
N LYS A 117 3.96 -1.86 10.38
CA LYS A 117 3.17 -3.07 10.13
C LYS A 117 3.74 -3.80 8.92
N ILE A 118 4.21 -5.03 9.14
CA ILE A 118 4.89 -5.84 8.13
C ILE A 118 4.29 -7.24 8.05
N ILE A 119 4.02 -7.70 6.83
CA ILE A 119 3.71 -9.10 6.52
C ILE A 119 4.58 -9.54 5.33
N GLY A 120 5.38 -10.60 5.51
CA GLY A 120 6.19 -11.20 4.46
C GLY A 120 7.57 -11.65 4.95
N ASN A 121 8.63 -11.49 4.13
CA ASN A 121 9.97 -11.89 4.54
C ASN A 121 11.08 -10.86 4.30
N SER A 122 12.04 -10.78 5.23
CA SER A 122 13.24 -9.96 5.13
C SER A 122 12.98 -8.47 4.93
N ASN A 123 11.86 -7.94 5.44
CA ASN A 123 11.57 -6.51 5.35
C ASN A 123 12.08 -5.76 6.58
N THR A 124 12.52 -4.52 6.38
CA THR A 124 12.80 -3.58 7.46
C THR A 124 11.90 -2.37 7.28
N ALA A 125 11.15 -2.00 8.31
CA ALA A 125 10.30 -0.81 8.29
C ALA A 125 10.30 -0.09 9.64
N THR A 126 10.36 1.23 9.61
CA THR A 126 10.17 2.09 10.80
C THR A 126 9.05 3.09 10.56
N GLY A 127 8.25 3.37 11.59
CA GLY A 127 7.25 4.44 11.60
C GLY A 127 5.81 3.94 11.68
N ALA A 128 5.02 4.62 12.51
CA ALA A 128 3.71 4.17 12.97
C ALA A 128 2.66 3.92 11.88
N ASN A 129 2.79 4.61 10.74
CA ASN A 129 1.82 4.58 9.65
C ASN A 129 2.36 3.90 8.39
N HIS A 130 3.35 3.02 8.56
CA HIS A 130 3.84 2.18 7.45
C HIS A 130 3.13 0.84 7.39
N PHE A 131 2.68 0.50 6.19
CA PHE A 131 2.15 -0.81 5.84
C PHE A 131 3.03 -1.44 4.77
N VAL A 132 3.59 -2.60 5.08
CA VAL A 132 4.53 -3.31 4.22
C VAL A 132 4.07 -4.74 4.02
N PHE A 133 3.83 -5.10 2.76
CA PHE A 133 3.45 -6.44 2.35
C PHE A 133 4.40 -6.91 1.25
N GLY A 134 5.02 -8.06 1.44
CA GLY A 134 5.94 -8.67 0.47
C GLY A 134 7.35 -8.83 1.03
N ASN A 135 8.39 -8.71 0.19
CA ASN A 135 9.69 -9.31 0.51
C ASN A 135 10.89 -8.38 0.28
N SER A 136 11.86 -8.41 1.18
CA SER A 136 13.13 -7.68 1.04
C SER A 136 12.98 -6.17 0.86
N ASN A 137 11.94 -5.57 1.44
CA ASN A 137 11.73 -4.12 1.37
C ASN A 137 12.48 -3.39 2.49
N THR A 138 13.03 -2.22 2.17
CA THR A 138 13.59 -1.28 3.14
C THR A 138 12.71 -0.04 3.17
N VAL A 139 12.08 0.20 4.32
CA VAL A 139 11.09 1.26 4.49
C VAL A 139 11.50 2.18 5.64
N THR A 140 11.60 3.47 5.35
CA THR A 140 11.92 4.52 6.31
C THR A 140 10.88 5.64 6.21
N GLY A 141 10.93 6.59 7.14
CA GLY A 141 9.95 7.68 7.23
C GLY A 141 8.92 7.45 8.33
N VAL A 142 7.79 8.15 8.22
CA VAL A 142 6.72 8.16 9.24
C VAL A 142 5.40 7.56 8.76
N THR A 143 5.19 7.52 7.44
CA THR A 143 3.96 7.03 6.79
C THR A 143 4.28 6.52 5.40
N GLY A 144 3.57 5.49 4.94
CA GLY A 144 3.72 5.01 3.57
C GLY A 144 3.14 3.62 3.34
N LEU A 145 2.97 3.28 2.07
CA LEU A 145 2.47 1.98 1.64
C LEU A 145 3.51 1.30 0.75
N THR A 146 3.86 0.06 1.07
CA THR A 146 4.83 -0.73 0.30
C THR A 146 4.22 -2.10 0.01
N LEU A 147 3.98 -2.40 -1.27
CA LEU A 147 3.40 -3.65 -1.74
C LEU A 147 4.30 -4.28 -2.79
N GLY A 148 4.91 -5.42 -2.48
CA GLY A 148 5.76 -6.16 -3.41
C GLY A 148 7.17 -6.38 -2.86
N ASN A 149 8.19 -6.34 -3.71
CA ASN A 149 9.53 -6.78 -3.33
C ASN A 149 10.65 -5.81 -3.65
N SER A 150 11.70 -5.85 -2.82
CA SER A 150 12.97 -5.15 -3.07
C SER A 150 12.83 -3.63 -3.20
N HIS A 151 11.84 -3.02 -2.56
CA HIS A 151 11.67 -1.57 -2.56
C HIS A 151 12.61 -0.85 -1.58
N ILE A 152 12.97 0.38 -1.93
CA ILE A 152 13.47 1.39 -1.00
C ILE A 152 12.40 2.48 -0.90
N ASN A 153 11.59 2.49 0.15
CA ASN A 153 10.50 3.46 0.32
C ASN A 153 10.75 4.34 1.54
N LYS A 154 10.97 5.64 1.35
CA LYS A 154 11.30 6.60 2.42
C LYS A 154 10.09 7.37 2.95
N GLY A 155 8.88 6.99 2.58
CA GLY A 155 7.65 7.64 3.07
C GLY A 155 6.57 7.90 2.02
N GLY A 156 6.64 7.23 0.87
CA GLY A 156 5.68 7.35 -0.23
C GLY A 156 4.88 6.06 -0.44
N ILE A 157 4.41 5.88 -1.68
CA ILE A 157 3.68 4.68 -2.12
C ILE A 157 4.56 3.92 -3.12
N ALA A 158 4.90 2.67 -2.82
CA ALA A 158 5.66 1.80 -3.69
C ALA A 158 4.88 0.51 -3.95
N ILE A 159 4.55 0.24 -5.21
CA ILE A 159 3.80 -0.95 -5.62
C ILE A 159 4.54 -1.64 -6.77
N GLY A 160 4.85 -2.94 -6.62
CA GLY A 160 5.47 -3.79 -7.63
C GLY A 160 6.83 -4.35 -7.20
N GLY A 161 7.93 -4.01 -7.90
CA GLY A 161 9.26 -4.56 -7.57
C GLY A 161 10.41 -3.55 -7.73
N GLY A 162 11.37 -3.49 -6.82
CA GLY A 162 12.63 -2.76 -7.04
C GLY A 162 12.50 -1.22 -7.09
N ASN A 163 11.36 -0.65 -6.73
CA ASN A 163 11.17 0.81 -6.78
C ASN A 163 11.90 1.55 -5.65
N THR A 164 12.43 2.73 -5.96
CA THR A 164 12.93 3.72 -4.98
C THR A 164 11.96 4.89 -4.92
N VAL A 165 11.40 5.18 -3.75
CA VAL A 165 10.33 6.18 -3.57
C VAL A 165 10.63 7.08 -2.37
N ASP A 166 10.68 8.39 -2.61
CA ASP A 166 10.82 9.41 -1.55
C ASP A 166 9.46 9.77 -0.91
N PRO A 167 9.42 10.54 0.20
CA PRO A 167 8.18 11.07 0.74
C PRO A 167 7.34 11.81 -0.31
N ASN A 168 6.01 11.78 -0.14
CA ASN A 168 5.06 12.45 -1.04
C ASN A 168 5.24 12.08 -2.53
N SER A 169 5.68 10.86 -2.80
CA SER A 169 5.92 10.34 -4.14
C SER A 169 5.30 8.95 -4.30
N PHE A 170 5.07 8.53 -5.53
CA PHE A 170 4.43 7.25 -5.84
C PHE A 170 5.12 6.58 -7.05
N ALA A 171 5.56 5.33 -6.88
CA ALA A 171 5.90 4.45 -7.99
C ALA A 171 4.98 3.22 -8.08
N LEU A 172 4.45 2.97 -9.27
CA LEU A 172 3.72 1.77 -9.65
C LEU A 172 4.46 1.03 -10.77
N GLY A 173 4.82 -0.23 -10.54
CA GLY A 173 5.51 -1.08 -11.51
C GLY A 173 6.87 -1.54 -10.99
N SER A 174 7.88 -1.63 -11.87
CA SER A 174 9.16 -2.23 -11.51
C SER A 174 10.37 -1.32 -11.78
N ALA A 175 11.39 -1.44 -10.94
CA ALA A 175 12.70 -0.80 -11.07
C ALA A 175 12.63 0.73 -11.27
N SER A 176 11.59 1.39 -10.75
CA SER A 176 11.35 2.82 -10.96
C SER A 176 11.89 3.69 -9.83
N VAL A 177 12.19 4.95 -10.12
CA VAL A 177 12.74 5.93 -9.20
C VAL A 177 11.83 7.16 -9.16
N ALA A 178 11.12 7.37 -8.04
CA ALA A 178 10.25 8.54 -7.82
C ALA A 178 10.80 9.36 -6.64
N VAL A 179 11.51 10.45 -6.93
CA VAL A 179 12.33 11.17 -5.95
C VAL A 179 12.01 12.66 -5.85
N GLY A 180 12.26 13.24 -4.67
CA GLY A 180 12.18 14.67 -4.44
C GLY A 180 10.79 15.26 -4.23
N GLY A 181 9.76 14.43 -4.08
CA GLY A 181 8.41 14.84 -3.70
C GLY A 181 7.55 15.28 -4.89
N LYS A 182 6.24 15.01 -4.79
CA LYS A 182 5.27 15.19 -5.89
C LYS A 182 5.71 14.46 -7.18
N ALA A 183 6.51 13.41 -7.03
CA ALA A 183 7.00 12.60 -8.14
C ALA A 183 6.10 11.36 -8.29
N PHE A 184 5.67 11.09 -9.51
CA PHE A 184 4.85 9.94 -9.86
C PHE A 184 5.53 9.15 -10.99
N VAL A 185 5.69 7.84 -10.82
CA VAL A 185 6.13 6.94 -11.90
C VAL A 185 5.16 5.79 -12.05
N ALA A 186 4.73 5.52 -13.29
CA ALA A 186 3.99 4.31 -13.64
C ALA A 186 4.68 3.57 -14.79
N GLY A 187 5.07 2.31 -14.59
CA GLY A 187 5.71 1.47 -15.61
C GLY A 187 7.00 0.82 -15.13
N PHE A 188 7.96 0.68 -16.04
CA PHE A 188 9.17 -0.11 -15.83
C PHE A 188 10.41 0.76 -16.05
N SER A 189 11.32 0.76 -15.09
CA SER A 189 12.59 1.50 -15.16
C SER A 189 12.42 3.01 -15.40
N GLY A 190 11.32 3.60 -14.93
CA GLY A 190 11.06 5.04 -15.06
C GLY A 190 11.77 5.87 -13.98
N THR A 191 12.08 7.12 -14.27
CA THR A 191 12.61 8.08 -13.29
C THR A 191 11.80 9.37 -13.32
N ALA A 192 11.17 9.74 -12.20
CA ALA A 192 10.53 11.03 -11.99
C ALA A 192 11.28 11.83 -10.91
N ASN A 193 11.67 13.06 -11.27
CA ASN A 193 12.25 14.05 -10.38
C ASN A 193 11.13 14.90 -9.71
N PRO A 194 11.44 15.88 -8.84
CA PRO A 194 10.42 16.64 -8.12
C PRO A 194 9.34 17.22 -9.04
N GLY A 195 8.07 16.98 -8.70
CA GLY A 195 6.92 17.50 -9.45
C GLY A 195 6.67 16.87 -10.82
N GLN A 196 7.37 15.78 -11.17
CA GLN A 196 7.17 15.09 -12.45
C GLN A 196 6.23 13.91 -12.32
N SER A 197 5.39 13.72 -13.34
CA SER A 197 4.68 12.46 -13.60
C SER A 197 5.30 11.80 -14.81
N VAL A 198 5.83 10.59 -14.66
CA VAL A 198 6.51 9.83 -15.71
C VAL A 198 5.79 8.51 -15.93
N TYR A 199 5.37 8.28 -17.16
CA TYR A 199 4.87 6.99 -17.57
C TYR A 199 5.93 6.28 -18.42
N ALA A 200 6.51 5.20 -17.89
CA ALA A 200 7.67 4.53 -18.44
C ALA A 200 7.27 3.20 -19.11
N ASN A 201 6.59 3.30 -20.25
CA ASN A 201 6.27 2.18 -21.12
C ASN A 201 6.59 2.54 -22.58
N GLY A 202 6.86 1.56 -23.43
CA GLY A 202 7.16 1.81 -24.84
C GLY A 202 5.96 2.35 -25.65
N THR A 203 4.73 2.16 -25.17
CA THR A 203 3.52 2.65 -25.83
C THR A 203 2.44 2.93 -24.80
N HIS A 204 1.68 4.00 -25.04
CA HIS A 204 0.51 4.41 -24.25
C HIS A 204 -0.72 4.31 -25.14
N ILE A 205 -1.62 3.38 -24.84
CA ILE A 205 -2.83 3.15 -25.62
C ILE A 205 -4.04 3.44 -24.73
N PHE A 206 -4.91 4.33 -25.20
CA PHE A 206 -6.12 4.72 -24.49
C PHE A 206 -7.33 4.21 -25.27
N PHE A 207 -8.16 3.41 -24.61
CA PHE A 207 -9.46 2.95 -25.12
C PHE A 207 -10.55 3.40 -24.15
N SER A 208 -11.77 3.56 -24.66
CA SER A 208 -12.96 3.75 -23.82
C SER A 208 -13.36 2.43 -23.16
N GLU A 209 -14.45 2.43 -22.41
CA GLU A 209 -15.01 1.22 -21.81
C GLU A 209 -15.17 0.11 -22.86
N ASN A 210 -14.90 -1.14 -22.48
CA ASN A 210 -14.94 -2.31 -23.36
C ASN A 210 -13.94 -2.27 -24.54
N ASN A 211 -12.81 -1.58 -24.39
CA ASN A 211 -11.76 -1.44 -25.40
C ASN A 211 -12.22 -0.75 -26.70
N ALA A 212 -13.25 0.09 -26.64
CA ALA A 212 -13.70 0.85 -27.81
C ALA A 212 -12.66 1.92 -28.20
N ALA A 213 -12.40 2.07 -29.50
CA ALA A 213 -11.41 3.00 -30.06
C ALA A 213 -11.86 4.49 -30.05
N THR A 214 -12.75 4.85 -29.13
CA THR A 214 -13.38 6.17 -29.01
C THR A 214 -12.99 6.84 -27.69
N ALA A 215 -11.71 6.72 -27.31
CA ALA A 215 -11.21 7.29 -26.07
C ALA A 215 -10.77 8.73 -26.30
N ASP A 216 -11.23 9.63 -25.44
CA ASP A 216 -10.76 11.01 -25.40
C ASP A 216 -9.66 11.16 -24.35
N VAL A 217 -8.54 11.80 -24.71
CA VAL A 217 -7.41 12.07 -23.82
C VAL A 217 -7.19 13.57 -23.70
N GLY A 218 -7.46 14.14 -22.52
CA GLY A 218 -7.17 15.54 -22.22
C GLY A 218 -5.80 15.73 -21.56
N VAL A 219 -5.06 16.78 -21.95
CA VAL A 219 -3.77 17.15 -21.34
C VAL A 219 -3.86 18.59 -20.83
N ASN A 220 -3.71 18.77 -19.51
CA ASN A 220 -3.74 20.05 -18.78
C ASN A 220 -5.07 20.82 -18.86
N MET A 221 -6.02 20.49 -17.98
CA MET A 221 -7.18 21.35 -17.68
C MET A 221 -7.21 21.65 -16.17
N VAL A 222 -6.60 22.76 -15.75
CA VAL A 222 -7.15 23.54 -14.61
C VAL A 222 -7.35 24.98 -15.07
N PRO A 223 -8.46 25.26 -15.77
CA PRO A 223 -8.79 26.60 -16.25
C PRO A 223 -9.01 27.58 -15.11
N ASN A 224 -8.67 28.85 -15.33
CA ASN A 224 -9.28 29.95 -14.59
C ASN A 224 -9.60 31.12 -15.53
N SER A 225 -10.24 32.16 -14.99
CA SER A 225 -10.77 33.27 -15.78
C SER A 225 -9.72 34.13 -16.51
N THR A 226 -8.42 33.84 -16.38
CA THR A 226 -7.34 34.65 -16.98
C THR A 226 -6.27 33.84 -17.73
N ASN A 227 -6.26 32.50 -17.69
CA ASN A 227 -5.29 31.69 -18.45
C ASN A 227 -5.91 30.36 -18.93
N PHE A 228 -5.73 30.05 -20.21
CA PHE A 228 -6.19 28.80 -20.83
C PHE A 228 -5.04 27.81 -20.96
N ALA A 229 -5.32 26.51 -20.84
CA ALA A 229 -4.43 25.43 -21.26
C ALA A 229 -5.19 24.56 -22.26
N ASP A 230 -4.65 24.40 -23.46
CA ASP A 230 -5.27 23.59 -24.52
C ASP A 230 -4.40 22.39 -24.93
N LEU A 231 -3.10 22.58 -25.20
CA LEU A 231 -2.06 21.56 -25.32
C LEU A 231 -0.72 22.30 -25.55
N GLU A 232 0.26 22.18 -24.65
CA GLU A 232 1.59 22.77 -24.85
C GLU A 232 2.57 21.69 -25.32
N VAL A 233 3.14 21.86 -26.52
CA VAL A 233 4.14 20.95 -27.09
C VAL A 233 5.47 21.67 -27.23
N SER A 234 6.47 21.23 -26.46
CA SER A 234 7.77 21.90 -26.36
C SER A 234 8.70 21.72 -27.57
N LYS A 235 8.46 20.72 -28.43
CA LYS A 235 9.31 20.45 -29.60
C LYS A 235 8.52 20.28 -30.90
N ALA A 236 7.79 19.17 -31.03
CA ALA A 236 7.05 18.88 -32.25
C ALA A 236 5.95 17.84 -31.99
N ILE A 237 4.91 17.88 -32.83
CA ILE A 237 3.92 16.82 -32.97
C ILE A 237 4.18 16.12 -34.31
N LEU A 238 4.34 14.79 -34.32
CA LEU A 238 4.36 14.02 -35.56
C LEU A 238 2.96 13.52 -35.87
N ILE A 239 2.34 14.07 -36.91
CA ILE A 239 1.08 13.56 -37.48
C ILE A 239 1.45 12.72 -38.70
N LYS A 240 1.13 11.43 -38.68
CA LYS A 240 1.37 10.55 -39.85
C LYS A 240 0.34 10.82 -40.93
N ALA A 241 0.74 10.63 -42.17
CA ALA A 241 -0.14 10.83 -43.31
C ALA A 241 -1.37 9.92 -43.21
N SER A 242 -2.56 10.49 -43.40
CA SER A 242 -3.82 9.76 -43.36
C SER A 242 -4.80 10.29 -44.40
N THR A 243 -5.75 9.45 -44.81
CA THR A 243 -6.90 9.87 -45.60
C THR A 243 -7.80 10.79 -44.77
N ARG A 244 -8.32 11.85 -45.39
CA ARG A 244 -9.26 12.77 -44.75
C ARG A 244 -10.54 12.04 -44.34
N PRO A 245 -11.00 12.13 -43.07
CA PRO A 245 -12.37 11.78 -42.74
C PRO A 245 -13.36 12.82 -43.33
N ALA A 246 -14.65 12.53 -43.23
CA ALA A 246 -15.68 13.52 -43.58
C ALA A 246 -15.55 14.75 -42.67
N CYS A 247 -15.38 15.94 -43.25
CA CYS A 247 -15.37 17.17 -42.47
C CYS A 247 -16.81 17.55 -42.13
N ASN A 248 -17.19 17.35 -40.87
CA ASN A 248 -18.53 17.59 -40.33
C ASN A 248 -18.41 17.98 -38.84
N ALA A 249 -19.53 18.18 -38.17
CA ALA A 249 -19.55 18.58 -36.75
C ALA A 249 -18.79 17.63 -35.82
N ALA A 250 -18.77 16.31 -36.10
CA ALA A 250 -18.08 15.32 -35.28
C ALA A 250 -16.55 15.37 -35.43
N ASN A 251 -16.05 15.86 -36.58
CA ASN A 251 -14.62 15.95 -36.88
C ASN A 251 -14.11 17.40 -36.95
N ALA A 252 -14.91 18.38 -36.53
CA ALA A 252 -14.53 19.79 -36.52
C ALA A 252 -13.32 20.01 -35.59
N GLY A 253 -12.35 20.82 -36.03
CA GLY A 253 -11.10 21.06 -35.30
C GLY A 253 -10.00 20.02 -35.56
N THR A 254 -10.28 18.95 -36.30
CA THR A 254 -9.27 17.93 -36.64
C THR A 254 -8.19 18.50 -37.54
N ILE A 255 -6.93 18.22 -37.22
CA ILE A 255 -5.75 18.48 -38.06
C ILE A 255 -5.25 17.16 -38.64
N VAL A 256 -5.08 17.09 -39.95
CA VAL A 256 -4.55 15.92 -40.67
C VAL A 256 -3.32 16.34 -41.47
N TYR A 257 -2.29 15.49 -41.49
CA TYR A 257 -1.23 15.55 -42.49
C TYR A 257 -1.62 14.64 -43.66
N GLU A 258 -1.53 15.12 -44.88
CA GLU A 258 -1.82 14.35 -46.09
C GLU A 258 -0.65 14.42 -47.08
N LEU A 259 -0.58 13.43 -47.97
CA LEU A 259 0.43 13.33 -49.03
C LEU A 259 -0.26 13.30 -50.40
N SER A 260 0.18 14.16 -51.31
CA SER A 260 -0.14 14.11 -52.74
C SER A 260 1.17 13.89 -53.51
N GLY A 261 1.39 12.65 -53.94
CA GLY A 261 2.71 12.24 -54.46
C GLY A 261 3.79 12.38 -53.38
N THR A 262 4.77 13.25 -53.64
CA THR A 262 5.89 13.56 -52.71
C THR A 262 5.68 14.87 -51.93
N THR A 263 4.56 15.55 -52.12
CA THR A 263 4.25 16.82 -51.46
C THR A 263 3.27 16.59 -50.31
N GLY A 264 3.59 17.09 -49.12
CA GLY A 264 2.72 16.96 -47.95
C GLY A 264 2.16 18.29 -47.47
N SER A 265 0.94 18.27 -46.92
CA SER A 265 0.24 19.45 -46.42
C SER A 265 -0.47 19.15 -45.10
N PHE A 266 -0.54 20.13 -44.21
CA PHE A 266 -1.45 20.09 -43.06
C PHE A 266 -2.79 20.71 -43.46
N VAL A 267 -3.87 20.03 -43.11
CA VAL A 267 -5.24 20.48 -43.37
C VAL A 267 -6.08 20.39 -42.11
N GLY A 268 -6.93 21.40 -41.90
CA GLY A 268 -7.86 21.50 -40.78
C GLY A 268 -9.31 21.42 -41.23
N CYS A 269 -10.14 20.66 -40.52
CA CYS A 269 -11.59 20.67 -40.71
C CYS A 269 -12.18 21.83 -39.90
N LYS A 270 -12.73 22.83 -40.59
CA LYS A 270 -13.29 24.02 -39.93
C LYS A 270 -14.73 24.28 -40.33
N GLN A 271 -15.47 24.92 -39.43
CA GLN A 271 -16.78 25.48 -39.77
C GLN A 271 -16.57 26.71 -40.67
N THR A 272 -17.19 26.72 -41.84
CA THR A 272 -17.01 27.76 -42.86
C THR A 272 -18.19 28.71 -43.00
N GLY A 273 -19.30 28.42 -42.33
CA GLY A 273 -20.52 29.20 -42.42
C GLY A 273 -21.41 29.06 -41.17
N PRO A 274 -22.48 29.86 -41.09
CA PRO A 274 -23.34 29.90 -39.93
C PRO A 274 -24.21 28.65 -39.75
N ASN A 275 -24.35 27.80 -40.78
CA ASN A 275 -25.21 26.62 -40.68
C ASN A 275 -24.46 25.43 -40.07
N ALA A 276 -25.23 24.55 -39.41
CA ALA A 276 -24.72 23.35 -38.74
C ALA A 276 -24.12 22.28 -39.68
N ALA A 277 -24.18 22.47 -41.00
CA ALA A 277 -23.59 21.59 -42.00
C ALA A 277 -22.40 22.22 -42.73
N ASP A 278 -22.09 23.49 -42.47
CA ASP A 278 -21.09 24.25 -43.22
C ASP A 278 -19.68 23.92 -42.71
N PHE A 279 -19.12 22.80 -43.16
CA PHE A 279 -17.77 22.36 -42.81
C PHE A 279 -16.94 22.09 -44.07
N ALA A 280 -15.69 22.54 -44.06
CA ALA A 280 -14.75 22.24 -45.14
C ALA A 280 -13.33 22.06 -44.64
N TRP A 281 -12.58 21.24 -45.39
CA TRP A 281 -11.14 21.11 -45.23
C TRP A 281 -10.43 22.34 -45.81
N GLN A 282 -9.50 22.90 -45.05
CA GLN A 282 -8.62 23.97 -45.51
C GLN A 282 -7.17 23.68 -45.17
N THR A 283 -6.26 24.10 -46.04
CA THR A 283 -4.83 24.12 -45.74
C THR A 283 -4.56 25.07 -44.59
N LEU A 284 -3.75 24.63 -43.62
CA LEU A 284 -3.33 25.39 -42.44
C LEU A 284 -2.04 26.18 -42.70
#